data_AF-A0A7D4YK62-F1
#
_entry.id   AF-A0A7D4YK62-F1
#
_cell.length_a   1.000
_cell.length_b   1.000
_cell.length_c   1.000
_cell.angle_alpha   90.00
_cell.angle_beta   90.00
_cell.angle_gamma   90.00
#
_symmetry.space_group_name_H-M   'P 1'
#
loop_
_entity.id
_entity.type
_entity.pdbx_description
1 polymer ?
#
loop_
_entity_poly.entity_id
_entity_poly.type
_entity_poly.pdbx_seq_one_letter_code
_entity_poly.pdbx_strand_id
1 'polypeptide(L)'
;MSSPPFIDQASGELDLGQILSEALPLAGLVILFGGAALLLFLITLLVGPGGLLAGLLTVASQFVLAVGAGVVLMYVIARGIQLADG
;
A
#
# COMPACT_ATOMS: atom_id res chain seq x y z
N MET A 1 -8.97 -22.11 -21.22
CA MET A 1 -8.11 -20.91 -21.34
C MET A 1 -8.46 -20.05 -20.16
N SER A 2 -7.50 -19.72 -19.29
CA SER A 2 -7.73 -18.76 -18.22
C SER A 2 -8.07 -17.41 -18.84
N SER A 3 -8.99 -16.69 -18.21
CA SER A 3 -9.50 -15.44 -18.77
C SER A 3 -8.51 -14.34 -18.41
N PRO A 4 -8.14 -13.45 -19.34
CA PRO A 4 -7.19 -12.39 -19.03
C PRO A 4 -7.77 -11.50 -17.92
N PRO A 5 -7.01 -11.21 -16.85
CA PRO A 5 -7.49 -10.39 -15.76
C PRO A 5 -7.81 -8.97 -16.25
N PHE A 6 -8.80 -8.33 -15.62
CA PHE A 6 -9.25 -6.96 -15.92
C PHE A 6 -9.94 -6.78 -17.27
N ILE A 7 -10.32 -7.86 -17.96
CA ILE A 7 -11.03 -7.80 -19.24
C ILE A 7 -12.39 -8.48 -19.11
N ASP A 8 -13.45 -7.77 -19.48
CA ASP A 8 -14.80 -8.31 -19.59
C ASP A 8 -14.87 -9.26 -20.80
N GLN A 9 -15.35 -10.49 -20.60
CA GLN A 9 -15.37 -11.51 -21.64
C GLN A 9 -16.49 -11.35 -22.66
N ALA A 10 -17.55 -10.62 -22.32
CA ALA A 10 -18.68 -10.40 -23.20
C ALA A 10 -18.41 -9.22 -24.16
N SER A 11 -17.74 -8.17 -23.69
CA SER A 11 -17.42 -6.97 -24.49
C SER A 11 -15.97 -6.93 -25.00
N GLY A 12 -15.04 -7.64 -24.36
CA GLY A 12 -13.61 -7.52 -24.62
C GLY A 12 -12.99 -6.20 -24.11
N GLU A 13 -13.74 -5.42 -23.33
CA GLU A 13 -13.31 -4.14 -22.77
C GLU A 13 -12.69 -4.31 -21.37
N LEU A 14 -12.10 -3.23 -20.84
CA LEU A 14 -11.57 -3.21 -19.48
C LEU A 14 -12.71 -3.30 -18.44
N ASP A 15 -12.60 -4.27 -17.53
CA ASP A 15 -13.47 -4.37 -16.35
C ASP A 15 -12.99 -3.38 -15.27
N LEU A 16 -13.54 -2.17 -15.33
CA LEU A 16 -13.27 -1.12 -14.34
C LEU A 16 -13.76 -1.50 -12.93
N GLY A 17 -14.78 -2.36 -12.82
CA GLY A 17 -15.29 -2.84 -11.55
C GLY A 17 -14.28 -3.74 -10.85
N GLN A 18 -13.67 -4.67 -11.60
CA GLN A 18 -12.56 -5.48 -11.12
C GLN A 18 -11.35 -4.61 -10.77
N ILE A 19 -10.96 -3.67 -11.63
CA ILE A 19 -9.82 -2.78 -11.32
C ILE A 19 -10.02 -2.04 -10.00
N LEU A 20 -11.22 -1.48 -9.76
CA LEU A 20 -11.52 -0.77 -8.52
C LEU A 20 -11.54 -1.72 -7.32
N SER A 21 -12.11 -2.91 -7.45
CA SER A 21 -12.18 -3.88 -6.35
C SER A 21 -10.78 -4.37 -5.94
N GLU A 22 -9.84 -4.46 -6.88
CA GLU A 22 -8.43 -4.77 -6.60
C GLU A 22 -7.63 -3.58 -6.05
N ALA A 23 -7.95 -2.37 -6.49
CA ALA A 23 -7.26 -1.17 -6.05
C ALA A 23 -7.61 -0.78 -4.61
N LEU A 24 -8.84 -1.08 -4.15
CA LEU A 24 -9.32 -0.69 -2.83
C LEU A 24 -8.48 -1.29 -1.68
N PRO A 25 -8.20 -2.61 -1.63
CA PRO A 25 -7.32 -3.18 -0.61
C PRO A 25 -5.91 -2.58 -0.63
N LEU A 26 -5.34 -2.36 -1.82
CA LEU A 26 -4.02 -1.74 -1.99
C LEU A 26 -4.00 -0.33 -1.42
N ALA A 27 -4.99 0.48 -1.78
CA ALA A 27 -5.15 1.83 -1.25
C ALA A 27 -5.30 1.82 0.27
N GLY A 28 -6.05 0.86 0.82
CA GLY A 28 -6.18 0.66 2.26
C GLY A 28 -4.84 0.41 2.95
N LEU A 29 -4.01 -0.48 2.41
CA LEU A 29 -2.68 -0.77 2.96
C LEU A 29 -1.74 0.45 2.87
N VAL A 30 -1.75 1.16 1.73
CA VAL A 30 -0.94 2.37 1.54
C VAL A 30 -1.35 3.47 2.51
N ILE A 31 -2.65 3.71 2.68
CA ILE A 31 -3.17 4.69 3.63
C ILE A 31 -2.82 4.29 5.06
N LEU A 32 -2.91 3.01 5.41
CA LEU A 32 -2.57 2.52 6.74
C LEU A 32 -1.11 2.81 7.10
N PHE A 33 -0.17 2.30 6.30
CA PHE A 33 1.26 2.44 6.62
C PHE A 33 1.78 3.84 6.33
N GLY A 34 1.40 4.42 5.19
CA GLY A 34 1.76 5.78 4.83
C GLY A 34 1.18 6.80 5.82
N GLY A 35 -0.08 6.63 6.22
CA GLY A 35 -0.74 7.48 7.22
C GLY A 35 -0.11 7.35 8.60
N ALA A 36 0.20 6.13 9.06
CA ALA A 36 0.88 5.92 10.33
C ALA A 36 2.28 6.54 10.36
N ALA A 37 3.07 6.34 9.29
CA ALA A 37 4.38 6.96 9.17
C ALA A 37 4.31 8.48 9.08
N LEU A 38 3.34 9.01 8.33
CA LEU A 38 3.10 10.45 8.23
C LEU A 38 2.74 11.02 9.59
N LEU A 39 1.89 10.35 10.38
CA LEU A 39 1.55 10.79 11.72
C LEU A 39 2.79 10.88 12.62
N LEU A 40 3.65 9.86 12.62
CA LEU A 40 4.91 9.89 13.38
C LEU A 40 5.83 11.04 12.93
N PHE A 41 5.89 11.28 11.62
CA PHE A 41 6.65 12.39 11.06
C PHE A 41 6.08 13.75 11.49
N LEU A 42 4.77 13.94 11.43
CA LEU A 42 4.11 15.19 11.87
C LEU A 42 4.33 15.45 13.37
N ILE A 43 4.29 14.41 14.20
CA ILE A 43 4.63 14.52 15.64
C ILE A 43 6.09 14.93 15.81
N THR A 44 7.00 14.39 14.99
CA THR A 44 8.42 14.79 15.00
C THR A 44 8.58 16.28 14.74
N LEU A 45 7.85 16.84 13.78
CA LEU A 45 7.88 18.28 13.48
C LEU A 45 7.40 19.13 14.66
N LEU A 46 6.41 18.65 15.41
CA LEU A 46 5.87 19.35 16.59
C LEU A 46 6.84 19.36 17.77
N VAL A 47 7.61 18.28 17.97
CA VAL A 47 8.62 18.17 19.04
C VAL A 47 9.83 19.07 18.79
N GLY A 48 10.07 19.45 17.53
CA GLY A 48 11.17 20.31 17.13
C GLY A 48 12.46 19.55 16.82
N PRO A 49 13.34 20.12 15.97
CA PRO A 49 14.55 19.45 15.50
C PRO A 49 15.63 19.36 16.59
N GLY A 50 16.43 18.29 16.54
CA GLY A 50 17.71 18.18 17.28
C GLY A 50 17.71 17.41 18.60
N GLY A 51 16.55 16.91 19.05
CA GLY A 51 16.44 16.07 20.26
C GLY A 51 16.50 14.56 19.98
N LEU A 52 16.93 13.76 20.98
CA LEU A 52 16.90 12.29 20.91
C LEU A 52 15.49 11.76 20.56
N LEU A 53 14.45 12.36 21.15
CA LEU A 53 13.06 12.00 20.86
C LEU A 53 12.69 12.24 19.39
N ALA A 54 13.11 13.35 18.81
CA ALA A 54 12.88 13.64 17.39
C ALA A 54 13.62 12.63 16.48
N GLY A 55 14.85 12.26 16.86
CA GLY A 55 15.59 11.20 16.19
C GLY A 55 14.87 9.85 16.24
N LEU A 56 14.39 9.44 17.41
CA LEU A 56 13.66 8.18 17.58
C LEU A 56 12.35 8.16 16.79
N LEU A 57 11.58 9.24 16.80
CA LEU A 57 10.34 9.34 16.02
C LEU A 57 10.60 9.30 14.50
N THR A 58 11.69 9.92 14.04
CA THR A 58 12.11 9.85 12.64
C THR A 58 12.44 8.41 12.24
N VAL A 59 13.25 7.72 13.04
CA VAL A 59 13.61 6.32 12.80
C VAL A 59 12.37 5.43 12.82
N ALA A 60 11.45 5.66 13.76
CA ALA A 60 10.19 4.92 13.84
C ALA A 60 9.31 5.17 12.60
N SER A 61 9.18 6.42 12.14
CA SER A 61 8.46 6.75 10.91
C SER A 61 9.04 6.04 9.68
N GLN A 62 10.37 6.07 9.52
CA GLN A 62 11.06 5.38 8.43
C GLN A 62 10.91 3.85 8.51
N PHE A 63 10.97 3.29 9.72
CA PHE A 63 10.75 1.86 9.95
C PHE A 63 9.34 1.44 9.50
N VAL A 64 8.31 2.21 9.87
CA VAL A 64 6.93 1.95 9.44
C VAL A 64 6.80 2.01 7.92
N LEU A 65 7.44 2.98 7.25
CA LEU A 65 7.46 3.03 5.78
C LEU A 65 8.14 1.81 5.16
N ALA A 66 9.31 1.42 5.68
CA ALA A 66 10.07 0.30 5.13
C ALA A 66 9.31 -1.03 5.25
N VAL A 67 8.78 -1.32 6.44
CA VAL A 67 7.99 -2.52 6.68
C VAL A 67 6.69 -2.47 5.89
N GLY A 68 5.99 -1.32 5.93
CA GLY A 68 4.73 -1.12 5.21
C GLY A 68 4.86 -1.31 3.70
N ALA A 69 5.92 -0.75 3.09
CA ALA A 69 6.20 -0.95 1.67
C ALA A 69 6.45 -2.43 1.34
N GLY A 70 7.19 -3.14 2.20
CA GLY A 70 7.39 -4.59 2.05
C GLY A 70 6.08 -5.37 2.10
N VAL A 71 5.19 -5.05 3.05
CA VAL A 71 3.87 -5.68 3.18
C VAL A 71 2.99 -5.38 1.97
N VAL A 72 2.93 -4.13 1.52
CA VAL A 72 2.16 -3.73 0.32
C VAL A 72 2.67 -4.50 -0.90
N LEU A 73 4.00 -4.62 -1.08
CA LEU A 73 4.57 -5.35 -2.19
C LEU A 73 4.22 -6.85 -2.14
N MET A 74 4.31 -7.47 -0.96
CA MET A 74 3.92 -8.87 -0.79
C MET A 74 2.44 -9.09 -1.11
N TYR A 75 1.56 -8.15 -0.74
CA TYR A 75 0.15 -8.19 -1.11
C TYR A 75 -0.04 -8.09 -2.64
N VAL A 76 0.64 -7.15 -3.31
CA VAL A 76 0.59 -7.01 -4.79
C VAL A 76 0.99 -8.32 -5.46
N ILE A 77 2.08 -8.94 -5.02
CA ILE A 77 2.58 -10.21 -5.59
C ILE A 77 1.56 -11.32 -5.38
N ALA A 78 1.09 -11.50 -4.14
CA ALA A 78 0.12 -12.55 -3.83
C ALA A 78 -1.17 -12.39 -4.61
N ARG A 79 -1.66 -11.14 -4.76
CA ARG A 79 -2.88 -10.88 -5.52
C ARG A 79 -2.69 -11.05 -7.02
N GLY A 80 -1.54 -10.65 -7.56
CA GLY A 80 -1.19 -10.88 -8.96
C GLY A 80 -1.17 -12.37 -9.32
N ILE A 81 -0.63 -13.22 -8.44
CA ILE A 81 -0.66 -14.69 -8.61
C ILE A 81 -2.11 -15.20 -8.60
N GLN A 82 -2.93 -14.78 -7.63
CA GLN A 82 -4.33 -15.19 -7.56
C GLN A 82 -5.15 -14.80 -8.79
N LEU A 83 -4.87 -13.64 -9.38
CA LEU A 83 -5.52 -13.18 -10.61
C LEU A 83 -5.05 -13.92 -11.85
N ALA A 84 -3.83 -14.46 -11.85
CA ALA A 84 -3.29 -15.24 -12.95
C ALA A 84 -3.74 -16.72 -12.90
N ASP A 85 -3.93 -17.25 -11.69
CA ASP A 85 -4.34 -18.64 -11.45
C ASP A 85 -5.87 -18.85 -11.48
N GLY A 86 -6.65 -17.76 -11.42
CA GLY A 86 -8.11 -17.75 -11.54
C GLY A 86 -8.59 -17.71 -12.99
#